data_AF-A0A958C4P7-F1
#
_entry.id   AF-A0A958C4P7-F1
#
_cell.length_a   1.000
_cell.length_b   1.000
_cell.length_c   1.000
_cell.angle_alpha   90.00
_cell.angle_beta   90.00
_cell.angle_gamma   90.00
#
_symmetry.space_group_name_H-M   'P 1'
#
loop_
_entity.id
_entity.type
_entity.pdbx_description
1 polymer ?
#
loop_
_entity_poly.entity_id
_entity_poly.type
_entity_poly.pdbx_seq_one_letter_code
_entity_poly.pdbx_strand_id
1 'polypeptide(L)' 'VSIALIVKDEEKTLGPCLASLAGAVDEIVVVDTGSTDATKAVASRYTDRIFDFAWCDDFSAARQNAF' A
#
# COMPACT_ATOMS: atom_id res chain seq x y z
N VAL A 1 -2.64 13.07 9.85
CA VAL A 1 -1.51 12.12 9.74
C VAL A 1 -1.81 11.17 8.59
N SER A 2 -0.91 11.07 7.62
CA SER A 2 -1.02 10.17 6.47
C SER A 2 0.02 9.05 6.57
N ILE A 3 -0.30 7.88 6.01
CA ILE A 3 0.63 6.76 5.90
C ILE A 3 0.83 6.34 4.44
N ALA A 4 2.05 5.97 4.11
CA ALA A 4 2.41 5.37 2.83
C ALA A 4 2.94 3.95 3.07
N LEU A 5 2.35 2.97 2.39
CA LEU A 5 2.70 1.56 2.48
C LEU A 5 3.23 1.10 1.13
N ILE A 6 4.44 0.54 1.09
CA ILE A 6 4.97 -0.13 -0.08
C ILE A 6 4.72 -1.64 0.13
N VAL A 7 3.99 -2.28 -0.77
CA VAL A 7 3.50 -3.66 -0.59
C VAL A 7 3.81 -4.54 -1.80
N LYS A 8 3.88 -5.85 -1.55
CA LYS A 8 4.00 -6.89 -2.57
C LYS A 8 3.51 -8.23 -2.03
N ASP A 9 2.51 -8.82 -2.65
CA ASP A 9 2.01 -10.17 -2.33
C ASP A 9 1.64 -10.37 -0.83
N GLU A 10 0.94 -9.41 -0.24
CA GLU A 10 0.56 -9.34 1.18
C GLU A 10 -0.97 -9.48 1.40
N GLU A 11 -1.69 -10.22 0.57
CA GLU A 11 -3.17 -10.32 0.64
C GLU A 11 -3.70 -10.78 2.02
N LYS A 12 -2.92 -11.57 2.76
CA LYS A 12 -3.31 -12.17 4.05
C LYS A 12 -3.09 -11.24 5.24
N THR A 13 -2.14 -10.33 5.15
CA THR A 13 -1.66 -9.50 6.26
C THR A 13 -2.09 -8.04 6.10
N LEU A 14 -2.22 -7.56 4.86
CA LEU A 14 -2.54 -6.18 4.55
C LEU A 14 -3.91 -5.77 5.11
N GLY A 15 -4.91 -6.64 5.02
CA GLY A 15 -6.26 -6.38 5.53
C GLY A 15 -6.28 -6.07 7.03
N PRO A 16 -5.82 -6.99 7.91
CA PRO A 16 -5.74 -6.74 9.35
C PRO A 16 -4.86 -5.53 9.73
N CYS A 17 -3.78 -5.28 8.97
CA CYS A 17 -2.91 -4.12 9.18
C CYS A 17 -3.66 -2.81 8.92
N LEU A 18 -4.29 -2.68 7.75
CA LEU A 18 -5.08 -1.50 7.39
C LEU A 18 -6.28 -1.30 8.30
N ALA A 19 -6.96 -2.37 8.72
CA ALA A 19 -8.07 -2.29 9.66
C ALA A 19 -7.64 -1.71 11.03
N SER A 20 -6.43 -2.04 11.48
CA SER A 20 -5.88 -1.51 12.74
C SER A 20 -5.48 -0.04 12.63
N LEU A 21 -5.15 0.42 11.41
CA LEU A 21 -4.72 1.80 11.13
C LEU A 21 -5.88 2.73 10.74
N ALA A 22 -6.99 2.19 10.22
CA ALA A 22 -8.12 2.95 9.67
C ALA A 22 -8.75 3.95 10.67
N GLY A 23 -8.59 3.76 11.98
CA GLY A 23 -9.06 4.69 13.02
C GLY A 23 -8.00 5.68 13.53
N ALA A 24 -6.75 5.59 13.06
CA ALA A 24 -5.61 6.33 13.59
C ALA A 24 -4.99 7.30 12.58
N VAL A 25 -5.35 7.21 11.30
CA VAL A 25 -4.77 8.00 10.21
C VAL A 25 -5.87 8.61 9.36
N ASP A 26 -5.61 9.79 8.81
CA ASP A 26 -6.57 10.51 7.96
C ASP A 26 -6.50 10.04 6.50
N GLU A 27 -5.36 9.49 6.08
CA GLU A 27 -5.11 9.11 4.69
C GLU A 27 -4.18 7.89 4.60
N ILE A 28 -4.52 6.98 3.69
CA ILE A 28 -3.76 5.76 3.40
C ILE A 28 -3.37 5.79 1.92
N VAL A 29 -2.07 5.72 1.65
CA VAL A 29 -1.49 5.56 0.32
C VAL A 29 -0.83 4.19 0.23
N VAL A 30 -1.14 3.43 -0.81
CA VAL A 30 -0.55 2.12 -1.06
C VAL A 30 0.22 2.17 -2.37
N VAL A 31 1.47 1.76 -2.34
CA VAL A 31 2.32 1.59 -3.52
C VAL A 31 2.56 0.10 -3.70
N ASP A 32 1.88 -0.50 -4.67
CA ASP A 32 2.06 -1.90 -5.02
C ASP A 32 3.28 -2.06 -5.94
N THR A 33 4.19 -2.97 -5.58
CA THR A 33 5.45 -3.15 -6.31
C THR A 33 5.42 -4.28 -7.36
N GLY A 34 4.21 -4.66 -7.75
CA GLY A 34 3.95 -5.75 -8.68
C GLY A 34 3.43 -7.00 -7.97
N SER A 35 2.38 -6.85 -7.16
CA SER A 35 1.67 -8.01 -6.59
C SER A 35 1.00 -8.82 -7.69
N THR A 36 1.03 -10.13 -7.53
CA THR A 36 0.39 -11.12 -8.40
C THR A 36 -0.80 -11.81 -7.73
N ASP A 37 -1.00 -11.55 -6.44
CA ASP A 37 -2.09 -12.04 -5.62
C ASP A 37 -3.24 -11.00 -5.48
N ALA A 38 -4.14 -11.19 -4.51
CA ALA A 38 -5.27 -10.28 -4.28
C ALA A 38 -4.91 -9.01 -3.48
N THR A 39 -3.63 -8.68 -3.26
CA THR A 39 -3.18 -7.54 -2.44
C THR A 39 -3.87 -6.23 -2.82
N LYS A 40 -3.93 -5.91 -4.12
CA LYS A 40 -4.58 -4.69 -4.61
C LYS A 40 -6.09 -4.67 -4.33
N ALA A 41 -6.76 -5.82 -4.44
CA ALA A 41 -8.18 -5.95 -4.15
C ALA A 41 -8.49 -5.87 -2.64
N VAL A 42 -7.51 -6.18 -1.79
CA VAL A 42 -7.60 -5.95 -0.34
C VAL A 42 -7.39 -4.47 -0.03
N ALA A 43 -6.34 -3.85 -0.59
CA ALA A 43 -6.05 -2.43 -0.43
C ALA A 43 -7.22 -1.54 -0.87
N SER A 44 -7.87 -1.88 -1.99
CA SER A 44 -8.95 -1.08 -2.58
C SER A 44 -10.21 -1.00 -1.71
N ARG A 45 -10.31 -1.81 -0.66
CA ARG A 45 -11.39 -1.74 0.32
C ARG A 45 -11.20 -0.63 1.34
N TYR A 46 -9.97 -0.12 1.47
CA TYR A 46 -9.58 0.87 2.49
C TYR A 46 -9.17 2.21 1.89
N THR A 47 -8.65 2.22 0.66
CA THR A 47 -8.26 3.45 -0.03
C THR A 47 -8.31 3.29 -1.55
N ASP A 48 -8.63 4.37 -2.25
CA ASP A 48 -8.54 4.45 -3.71
C ASP A 48 -7.14 4.91 -4.18
N ARG A 49 -6.25 5.30 -3.24
CA ARG A 49 -4.90 5.79 -3.53
C ARG A 49 -3.90 4.64 -3.61
N ILE A 50 -4.10 3.78 -4.60
CA ILE A 50 -3.23 2.63 -4.89
C ILE A 50 -2.44 2.91 -6.17
N PHE A 51 -1.12 2.90 -6.05
CA PHE A 51 -0.21 3.19 -7.15
C PHE A 51 0.59 1.94 -7.49
N ASP A 52 0.59 1.55 -8.76
CA ASP A 52 1.49 0.50 -9.26
C ASP A 52 2.87 1.10 -9.54
N PHE A 53 3.91 0.56 -8.90
CA PHE A 53 5.30 0.97 -9.08
C PHE A 53 6.17 -0.25 -9.41
N ALA A 54 6.72 -0.34 -10.62
CA ALA A 54 7.64 -1.41 -10.93
C ALA A 54 8.89 -1.33 -10.03
N TRP A 55 9.09 -2.33 -9.18
CA TRP A 55 10.24 -2.39 -8.28
C TRP A 55 11.56 -2.23 -9.04
N CYS A 56 12.36 -1.23 -8.68
CA CYS A 56 13.63 -0.91 -9.36
C CYS A 56 14.86 -1.08 -8.45
N ASP A 57 14.78 -1.92 -7.42
CA ASP A 57 15.83 -2.12 -6.40
C ASP A 57 16.25 -0.87 -5.62
N ASP A 58 15.44 0.21 -5.70
CA ASP A 58 15.63 1.43 -4.92
C ASP A 58 14.38 1.75 -4.07
N PHE A 59 14.50 1.51 -2.76
CA PHE A 59 13.46 1.84 -1.78
C PHE A 59 13.18 3.36 -1.72
N SER A 60 14.16 4.19 -2.04
CA SER A 60 14.01 5.65 -2.04
C SER A 60 13.11 6.12 -3.18
N ALA A 61 13.20 5.47 -4.35
CA ALA A 61 12.39 5.80 -5.52
C ALA A 61 10.90 5.46 -5.30
N ALA A 62 10.61 4.32 -4.67
CA ALA A 62 9.24 3.96 -4.27
C ALA A 62 8.67 4.95 -3.23
N ARG A 63 9.50 5.37 -2.27
CA ARG A 63 9.09 6.38 -1.28
C ARG A 63 8.78 7.74 -1.91
N GLN A 64 9.57 8.17 -2.88
CA GLN A 64 9.40 9.50 -3.50
C GLN A 64 8.13 9.60 -4.35
N ASN A 65 7.58 8.49 -4.82
CA ASN A 65 6.29 8.45 -5.53
C ASN A 65 5.07 8.43 -4.60
N ALA A 66 5.27 8.23 -3.29
CA ALA A 66 4.19 8.17 -2.30
C ALA A 66 3.87 9.52 -1.64
N PHE A 67 4.62 10.58 -1.96
CA PHE A 67 4.47 11.94 -1.42
C PHE A 67 4.04 12.95 -2.49
#